data_AF-A0A6D2LC26-F1
#
_entry.id   AF-A0A6D2LC26-F1
#
_cell.length_a   1.000
_cell.length_b   1.000
_cell.length_c   1.000
_cell.angle_alpha   90.00
_cell.angle_beta   90.00
_cell.angle_gamma   90.00
#
_symmetry.space_group_name_H-M   'P 1'
#
loop_
_entity.id
_entity.type
_entity.pdbx_description
1 polymer ?
#
loop_
_entity_poly.entity_id
_entity_poly.type
_entity_poly.pdbx_seq_one_letter_code
_entity_poly.pdbx_strand_id
1 'polypeptide(L)'
;MYENWLLYAIGGSADPIIFSEGNFFVAANAHKQVTKKMTGRWKISTSSKDVFKNGAYFGPSGGAVQPFYKGGESFLVAHGSLVPSLTSSAGVLHCLVGRVC
;
A
#
# COMPACT_ATOMS: atom_id res chain seq x y z
N MET A 1 2.89 3.58 5.03
CA MET A 1 3.99 4.27 4.32
C MET A 1 4.99 3.24 3.85
N TYR A 2 5.51 3.35 2.64
CA TYR A 2 6.52 2.43 2.11
C TYR A 2 7.72 3.21 1.62
N GLU A 3 8.89 2.89 2.15
CA GLU A 3 10.15 3.54 1.79
C GLU A 3 11.21 2.48 1.48
N ASN A 4 12.10 2.80 0.55
CA ASN A 4 13.37 2.10 0.32
C ASN A 4 13.27 0.57 0.24
N TRP A 5 12.25 0.04 -0.44
CA TRP A 5 12.15 -1.41 -0.65
C TRP A 5 13.32 -1.94 -1.49
N LEU A 6 13.81 -3.13 -1.12
CA LEU A 6 14.97 -3.76 -1.76
C LEU A 6 14.66 -4.38 -3.12
N LEU A 7 13.42 -4.82 -3.36
CA LEU A 7 13.03 -5.49 -4.61
C LEU A 7 11.69 -4.95 -5.11
N TYR A 8 10.65 -5.05 -4.28
CA TYR A 8 9.30 -4.55 -4.52
C TYR A 8 8.59 -4.34 -3.19
N ALA A 9 7.53 -3.53 -3.17
CA ALA A 9 6.72 -3.31 -1.96
C ALA A 9 5.49 -4.23 -1.92
N ILE A 10 4.88 -4.51 -3.09
CA ILE A 10 3.68 -5.35 -3.21
C ILE A 10 3.97 -6.49 -4.19
N GLY A 11 3.66 -7.73 -3.81
CA GLY A 11 3.91 -8.89 -4.66
C GLY A 11 2.85 -9.97 -4.55
N GLY A 12 2.91 -10.92 -5.47
CA GLY A 12 1.96 -12.03 -5.51
C GLY A 12 2.30 -13.10 -6.53
N SER A 13 1.74 -14.28 -6.29
CA SER A 13 1.77 -15.46 -7.15
C SER A 13 0.37 -16.09 -7.19
N ALA A 14 0.10 -16.93 -8.18
CA ALA A 14 -1.20 -17.62 -8.35
C ALA A 14 -2.40 -16.67 -8.54
N ASP A 15 -2.26 -15.70 -9.45
CA ASP A 15 -3.36 -14.84 -9.95
C ASP A 15 -4.18 -14.11 -8.86
N PRO A 16 -3.55 -13.34 -7.95
CA PRO A 16 -4.30 -12.61 -6.93
C PRO A 16 -5.04 -11.40 -7.50
N ILE A 17 -5.99 -10.89 -6.71
CA ILE A 17 -6.63 -9.59 -6.91
C ILE A 17 -6.03 -8.61 -5.89
N ILE A 18 -5.44 -7.51 -6.38
CA ILE A 18 -4.80 -6.50 -5.54
C ILE A 18 -5.51 -5.16 -5.72
N PHE A 19 -6.05 -4.63 -4.61
CA PHE A 19 -6.60 -3.29 -4.55
C PHE A 19 -5.72 -2.43 -3.63
N SER A 20 -4.90 -1.57 -4.23
CA SER A 20 -4.10 -0.59 -3.49
C SER A 20 -4.87 0.72 -3.41
N GLU A 21 -5.16 1.20 -2.21
CA GLU A 21 -5.87 2.47 -2.02
C GLU A 21 -5.20 3.33 -0.93
N GLY A 22 -4.90 4.60 -1.26
CA GLY A 22 -4.46 5.60 -0.29
C GLY A 22 -3.07 5.37 0.31
N ASN A 23 -2.17 4.69 -0.40
CA ASN A 23 -0.80 4.41 0.04
C ASN A 23 0.19 5.50 -0.39
N PHE A 24 1.36 5.53 0.27
CA PHE A 24 2.46 6.45 -0.06
C PHE A 24 3.74 5.65 -0.27
N PHE A 25 4.25 5.68 -1.50
CA PHE A 25 5.41 4.90 -1.95
C PHE A 25 6.58 5.81 -2.30
N VAL A 26 7.69 5.65 -1.61
CA VAL A 26 8.96 6.32 -1.89
C VAL A 26 9.97 5.29 -2.36
N ALA A 27 10.22 5.27 -3.67
CA ALA A 27 11.15 4.31 -4.27
C ALA A 27 12.59 4.56 -3.84
N ALA A 28 13.38 3.48 -3.76
CA ALA A 28 14.84 3.56 -3.73
C ALA A 28 15.39 3.99 -5.10
N ASN A 29 16.69 4.24 -5.21
CA ASN A 29 17.31 4.60 -6.50
C ASN A 29 17.29 3.44 -7.51
N ALA A 30 17.51 2.21 -7.06
CA ALA A 30 17.61 1.04 -7.95
C ALA A 30 16.26 0.45 -8.39
N HIS A 31 15.20 0.57 -7.57
CA HIS A 31 13.92 -0.08 -7.80
C HIS A 31 12.76 0.91 -7.74
N LYS A 32 12.11 1.13 -8.88
CA LYS A 32 11.02 2.09 -9.05
C LYS A 32 9.63 1.45 -9.12
N GLN A 33 9.55 0.20 -9.55
CA GLN A 33 8.28 -0.50 -9.63
C GLN A 33 7.83 -0.94 -8.24
N VAL A 34 6.61 -0.55 -7.86
CA VAL A 34 5.99 -0.92 -6.57
C VAL A 34 5.59 -2.40 -6.56
N THR A 35 5.08 -2.88 -7.69
CA THR A 35 4.51 -4.22 -7.83
C THR A 35 5.47 -5.21 -8.48
N LYS A 36 5.56 -6.44 -7.94
CA LYS A 36 6.26 -7.55 -8.59
C LYS A 36 5.37 -8.78 -8.67
N LYS A 37 5.33 -9.35 -9.86
CA LYS A 37 4.70 -10.63 -10.14
C LYS A 37 5.76 -11.72 -10.23
N MET A 38 5.58 -12.81 -9.49
CA MET A 38 6.54 -13.92 -9.48
C MET A 38 6.27 -14.93 -10.60
N THR A 39 5.06 -15.48 -10.67
CA THR A 39 4.61 -16.49 -11.64
C THR A 39 3.14 -16.24 -11.99
N GLY A 40 2.68 -16.63 -13.19
CA GLY A 40 1.24 -16.55 -13.58
C GLY A 40 0.86 -15.30 -14.38
N ARG A 41 -0.35 -14.75 -14.18
CA ARG A 41 -0.82 -13.39 -14.55
C ARG A 41 -1.26 -12.64 -13.28
N TRP A 42 -1.45 -11.32 -13.35
CA TRP A 42 -2.27 -10.69 -12.30
C TRP A 42 -3.71 -10.94 -12.73
N LYS A 43 -4.60 -11.35 -11.80
CA LYS A 43 -6.01 -11.46 -12.16
C LYS A 43 -6.59 -10.06 -12.35
N ILE A 44 -6.47 -9.22 -11.33
CA ILE A 44 -6.79 -7.79 -11.36
C ILE A 44 -5.86 -7.06 -10.39
N SER A 45 -5.29 -5.93 -10.80
CA SER A 45 -4.49 -5.07 -9.92
C SER A 45 -4.75 -3.61 -10.25
N THR A 46 -5.16 -2.84 -9.24
CA THR A 46 -5.50 -1.43 -9.37
C THR A 46 -4.93 -0.62 -8.21
N SER A 47 -4.71 0.66 -8.49
CA SER A 47 -4.21 1.66 -7.56
C SER A 47 -5.14 2.87 -7.59
N SER A 48 -5.57 3.35 -6.42
CA SER A 48 -6.47 4.50 -6.27
C SER A 48 -5.98 5.40 -5.15
N LYS A 49 -5.96 6.72 -5.34
CA LYS A 49 -5.48 7.71 -4.33
C LYS A 49 -4.04 7.48 -3.82
N ASP A 50 -3.29 6.57 -4.42
CA ASP A 50 -1.90 6.30 -4.06
C ASP A 50 -1.01 7.47 -4.50
N VAL A 51 0.02 7.74 -3.70
CA VAL A 51 1.04 8.74 -4.01
C VAL A 51 2.37 8.04 -4.26
N PHE A 52 2.99 8.39 -5.38
CA PHE A 52 4.27 7.87 -5.80
C PHE A 52 5.33 8.98 -5.78
N LYS A 53 6.46 8.70 -5.12
CA LYS A 53 7.61 9.61 -4.98
C LYS A 53 8.90 8.93 -5.45
N ASN A 54 9.88 9.75 -5.78
CA ASN A 54 11.19 9.32 -6.30
C ASN A 54 11.06 8.40 -7.52
N GLY A 55 10.13 8.69 -8.43
CA GLY A 55 9.90 7.88 -9.64
C GLY A 55 9.23 6.53 -9.39
N ALA A 56 8.68 6.28 -8.20
CA ALA A 56 7.87 5.10 -7.94
C ALA A 56 6.70 5.02 -8.94
N TYR A 57 6.29 3.80 -9.30
CA TYR A 57 5.09 3.60 -10.10
C TYR A 57 4.44 2.25 -9.81
N PHE A 58 3.12 2.20 -9.98
CA PHE A 58 2.33 0.99 -9.93
C PHE A 58 2.12 0.48 -11.36
N GLY A 59 2.35 -0.81 -11.60
CA GLY A 59 2.02 -1.44 -12.88
C GLY A 59 0.66 -2.14 -12.81
N PRO A 60 -0.47 -1.45 -13.08
CA PRO A 60 -1.79 -2.05 -13.00
C PRO A 60 -1.99 -3.06 -14.13
N SER A 61 -2.76 -4.11 -13.87
CA SER A 61 -3.16 -5.09 -14.89
C SER A 61 -4.49 -4.74 -15.57
N GLY A 62 -5.16 -3.68 -15.13
CA GLY A 62 -6.47 -3.27 -15.62
C GLY A 62 -7.63 -4.00 -14.93
N GLY A 63 -8.85 -3.50 -15.15
CA GLY A 63 -10.09 -3.97 -14.51
C GLY A 63 -10.53 -3.09 -13.35
N ALA A 64 -11.81 -3.12 -12.98
CA ALA A 64 -12.31 -2.48 -11.76
C ALA A 64 -12.27 -3.48 -10.60
N VAL A 65 -11.77 -3.06 -9.45
CA VAL A 65 -11.92 -3.82 -8.20
C VAL A 65 -13.01 -3.15 -7.37
N GLN A 66 -14.02 -3.91 -6.99
CA GLN A 66 -14.91 -3.52 -5.90
C GLN A 66 -14.45 -4.23 -4.63
N PRO A 67 -14.13 -3.50 -3.55
CA PRO A 67 -13.89 -4.12 -2.27
C PRO A 67 -15.17 -4.82 -1.77
N PHE A 68 -15.05 -6.06 -1.31
CA PHE A 68 -16.17 -6.86 -0.81
C PHE A 68 -16.39 -6.64 0.70
N TYR A 69 -16.41 -5.38 1.15
CA TYR A 69 -16.68 -5.07 2.56
C TYR A 69 -18.14 -5.35 2.90
N LYS A 70 -18.38 -6.11 3.98
CA LYS A 70 -19.68 -6.26 4.62
C LYS A 70 -19.95 -5.09 5.56
N GLY A 71 -21.17 -5.04 6.11
CA GLY A 71 -21.53 -4.03 7.12
C GLY A 71 -20.56 -4.04 8.30
N GLY A 72 -20.00 -2.87 8.62
CA GLY A 72 -19.02 -2.69 9.70
C GLY A 72 -17.55 -2.94 9.30
N GLU A 73 -17.27 -3.48 8.11
CA GLU A 73 -15.91 -3.71 7.63
C GLU A 73 -15.34 -2.51 6.85
N SER A 74 -16.21 -1.59 6.40
CA SER A 74 -15.82 -0.41 5.64
C SER A 74 -15.32 0.72 6.53
N PHE A 75 -14.29 1.43 6.08
CA PHE A 75 -13.80 2.65 6.70
C PHE A 75 -13.39 3.67 5.63
N LEU A 76 -13.23 4.94 6.03
CA LEU A 76 -12.82 6.00 5.13
C LEU A 76 -11.33 5.88 4.79
N VAL A 77 -11.01 5.82 3.49
CA VAL A 77 -9.63 5.82 3.00
C VAL A 77 -9.25 7.22 2.51
N ALA A 78 -8.32 7.84 3.23
CA ALA A 78 -7.75 9.15 2.92
C ALA A 78 -6.83 9.11 1.69
N HIS A 79 -6.52 10.29 1.13
CA HIS A 79 -5.54 10.39 0.04
C HIS A 79 -4.12 10.04 0.52
N GLY A 80 -3.33 9.39 -0.32
CA GLY A 80 -2.00 8.89 0.04
C GLY A 80 -1.05 9.96 0.58
N SER A 81 -1.24 11.23 0.24
CA SER A 81 -0.44 12.35 0.76
C SER A 81 -0.53 12.53 2.28
N LEU A 82 -1.58 12.01 2.92
CA LEU A 82 -1.76 12.10 4.38
C LEU A 82 -1.12 10.94 5.13
N VAL A 83 -0.66 9.89 4.45
CA VAL A 83 -0.07 8.71 5.07
C VAL A 83 1.06 9.03 6.05
N PRO A 84 2.03 9.94 5.78
CA PRO A 84 3.07 10.26 6.75
C PRO A 84 2.53 10.75 8.10
N SER A 85 1.43 11.51 8.09
CA SER A 85 0.76 11.96 9.32
C SER A 85 -0.06 10.83 9.95
N LEU A 86 -0.85 10.12 9.15
CA LEU A 86 -1.73 9.03 9.61
C LEU A 86 -0.95 7.85 10.21
N THR A 87 0.29 7.62 9.78
CA THR A 87 1.16 6.55 10.31
C THR A 87 2.28 7.09 11.20
N SER A 88 2.20 8.34 11.65
CA SER A 88 3.24 8.96 12.49
C SER A 88 3.41 8.28 13.86
N SER A 89 2.36 7.64 14.36
CA SER A 89 2.34 6.86 15.60
C SER A 89 2.43 5.34 15.36
N ALA A 90 2.81 4.91 14.15
CA ALA A 90 2.98 3.48 13.88
C ALA A 90 4.15 2.90 14.68
N GLY A 91 3.95 1.71 15.25
CA GLY A 91 4.93 1.05 16.11
C GLY A 91 4.35 0.72 17.48
N VAL A 92 5.22 0.42 18.43
CA VAL A 92 4.80 0.13 19.81
C VAL A 92 4.29 1.41 20.48
N LEU A 93 3.29 1.24 21.35
CA LEU A 93 2.88 2.32 22.24
C LEU A 93 4.03 2.59 23.22
N HIS A 94 4.42 3.86 23.34
CA HIS A 94 5.38 4.29 24.36
C HIS A 94 4.67 4.40 25.72
N CYS A 95 4.69 3.30 26.46
CA CYS A 95 4.13 3.25 27.81
C CYS A 95 5.09 3.87 28.83
N LEU A 96 4.59 4.80 29.64
CA LEU A 96 5.30 5.37 30.78
C LEU A 96 4.62 4.91 32.07
N VAL A 97 5.42 4.60 33.10
CA VAL A 97 4.91 4.20 34.41
C VAL A 97 3.92 5.26 34.92
N GLY A 98 2.71 4.83 35.29
CA GLY A 98 1.65 5.71 35.79
C GLY A 98 0.78 6.38 34.72
N ARG A 99 0.93 6.04 33.43
CA ARG A 99 0.04 6.51 32.35
C ARG A 99 -0.63 5.33 31.66
N VAL A 100 -1.89 5.52 31.25
CA VAL A 100 -2.63 4.53 30.45
C VAL A 100 -1.99 4.44 29.07
N CYS A 101 -1.85 3.21 28.59
CA CYS A 101 -1.63 2.87 27.20
C CYS A 101 -2.99 2.38 26.64
#